data_AF-X6LCU3-F1
#
_entry.id   AF-X6LCU3-F1
#
_cell.length_a   1.000
_cell.length_b   1.000
_cell.length_c   1.000
_cell.angle_alpha   90.00
_cell.angle_beta   90.00
_cell.angle_gamma   90.00
#
_symmetry.space_group_name_H-M   'P 1'
#
loop_
_entity.id
_entity.type
_entity.pdbx_description
1 polymer ?
#
loop_
_entity_poly.entity_id
_entity_poly.type
_entity_poly.pdbx_seq_one_letter_code
_entity_poly.pdbx_strand_id
1 'polypeptide(L)'
;MSGFLKANKIKEMFDFYDNQIPKLALNSNINLKYNLIVALKSVGHLKMMEILDGNEIEQLSFHHQKYLNIFQNELYPDIKFKPATILLKDIDNLIKVYVLLNKKSWMKAVKDVERILFQEPNYIHSLSYWNQNILNKKQTLLGFSYFSTPTTCFMLRYLMTFQRQELKRKFKNGPIKIVCGKSQFSNRARLGGWKEDYESPKKKSIEDELNKWKIKIRLEQDKENPAVWYLNEEDVQLLFESEVNVYYMRILGMELIVIDFFFVDL
;
A
#
# COMPACT_ATOMS: atom_id res chain seq x y z
N MET A 1 0.96 -20.07 -14.80
CA MET A 1 1.17 -19.14 -13.66
C MET A 1 0.07 -18.08 -13.51
N SER A 2 -0.10 -17.11 -14.43
CA SER A 2 -1.12 -16.04 -14.27
C SER A 2 -2.55 -16.57 -14.07
N GLY A 3 -2.94 -17.63 -14.79
CA GLY A 3 -4.25 -18.29 -14.61
C GLY A 3 -4.44 -18.83 -13.18
N PHE A 4 -3.42 -19.46 -12.61
CA PHE A 4 -3.47 -19.94 -11.22
C PHE A 4 -3.64 -18.80 -10.22
N LEU A 5 -2.91 -17.68 -10.39
CA LEU A 5 -3.07 -16.50 -9.55
C LEU A 5 -4.50 -15.91 -9.64
N LYS A 6 -5.09 -15.87 -10.85
CA LYS A 6 -6.48 -15.41 -11.04
C LYS A 6 -7.49 -16.34 -10.36
N ALA A 7 -7.21 -17.64 -10.34
CA ALA A 7 -8.04 -18.65 -9.68
C ALA A 7 -7.73 -18.83 -8.18
N ASN A 8 -6.88 -17.99 -7.60
CA ASN A 8 -6.40 -18.08 -6.21
C ASN A 8 -5.71 -19.42 -5.85
N LYS A 9 -5.14 -20.11 -6.85
CA LYS A 9 -4.42 -21.39 -6.73
C LYS A 9 -2.92 -21.18 -6.57
N ILE A 10 -2.52 -20.52 -5.47
CA ILE A 10 -1.15 -20.02 -5.28
C ILE A 10 -0.15 -21.16 -5.08
N LYS A 11 -0.54 -22.23 -4.38
CA LYS A 11 0.32 -23.40 -4.16
C LYS A 11 0.60 -24.14 -5.47
N GLU A 12 -0.42 -24.31 -6.30
CA GLU A 12 -0.32 -24.92 -7.63
C GLU A 12 0.48 -24.04 -8.59
N MET A 13 0.43 -22.72 -8.42
CA MET A 13 1.31 -21.80 -9.15
C MET A 13 2.79 -22.05 -8.82
N PHE A 14 3.12 -22.22 -7.53
CA PHE A 14 4.48 -22.57 -7.10
C PHE A 14 4.88 -23.95 -7.59
N ASP A 15 4.04 -24.98 -7.44
CA ASP A 15 4.32 -26.32 -7.98
C ASP A 15 4.59 -26.28 -9.50
N PHE A 16 3.75 -25.57 -10.25
CA PHE A 16 3.96 -25.38 -11.68
C PHE A 16 5.32 -24.75 -11.98
N TYR A 17 5.71 -23.72 -11.22
CA TYR A 17 6.97 -23.01 -11.41
C TYR A 17 8.19 -23.83 -10.97
N ASP A 18 8.16 -24.46 -9.80
CA ASP A 18 9.31 -25.16 -9.22
C ASP A 18 9.52 -26.55 -9.85
N ASN A 19 8.44 -27.23 -10.26
CA ASN A 19 8.51 -28.63 -10.70
C ASN A 19 8.19 -28.84 -12.19
N GLN A 20 7.29 -28.07 -12.79
CA GLN A 20 6.85 -28.30 -14.17
C GLN A 20 7.66 -27.48 -15.18
N ILE A 21 7.88 -26.19 -14.91
CA ILE A 21 8.65 -25.32 -15.80
C ILE A 21 10.07 -25.83 -16.06
N PRO A 22 10.86 -26.30 -15.06
CA PRO A 22 12.20 -26.83 -15.32
C PRO A 22 12.19 -28.04 -16.24
N LYS A 23 11.21 -28.94 -16.10
CA LYS A 23 11.05 -30.10 -16.98
C LYS A 23 10.74 -29.68 -18.42
N LEU A 24 9.92 -28.65 -18.60
CA LEU A 24 9.62 -28.09 -19.92
C LEU A 24 10.87 -27.42 -20.52
N ALA A 25 11.66 -26.72 -19.69
CA ALA A 25 12.88 -26.05 -20.12
C ALA A 25 14.01 -27.03 -20.54
N LEU A 26 13.99 -28.28 -20.10
CA LEU A 26 14.92 -29.31 -20.61
C LEU A 26 14.66 -29.65 -22.08
N ASN A 27 13.40 -29.55 -22.51
CA ASN A 27 12.96 -29.92 -23.86
C ASN A 27 12.71 -28.72 -24.77
N SER A 28 12.92 -27.49 -24.28
CA SER A 28 12.63 -26.26 -25.02
C SER A 28 13.49 -25.09 -24.52
N ASN A 29 13.81 -24.13 -25.39
CA ASN A 29 14.66 -22.99 -25.04
C ASN A 29 13.90 -21.89 -24.29
N ILE A 30 13.31 -22.24 -23.14
CA ILE A 30 12.56 -21.29 -22.29
C ILE A 30 13.53 -20.48 -21.45
N ASN A 31 13.54 -19.16 -21.63
CA ASN A 31 14.29 -18.27 -20.76
C ASN A 31 13.57 -18.09 -19.41
N LEU A 32 14.01 -18.80 -18.38
CA LEU A 32 13.44 -18.71 -17.01
C LEU A 32 13.67 -17.35 -16.35
N LYS A 33 14.66 -16.58 -16.83
CA LYS A 33 14.92 -15.20 -16.39
C LYS A 33 14.05 -14.18 -17.12
N TYR A 34 13.08 -14.63 -17.91
CA TYR A 34 12.14 -13.73 -18.55
C TYR A 34 11.36 -12.93 -17.50
N ASN A 35 11.42 -11.59 -17.59
CA ASN A 35 10.88 -10.67 -16.59
C ASN A 35 9.43 -10.98 -16.18
N LEU A 36 8.60 -11.49 -17.10
CA LEU A 36 7.22 -11.88 -16.78
C LEU A 36 7.15 -13.04 -15.78
N ILE A 37 8.00 -14.05 -15.92
CA ILE A 37 8.03 -15.21 -15.01
C ILE A 37 8.46 -14.75 -13.61
N VAL A 38 9.54 -13.94 -13.55
CA VAL A 38 10.04 -13.35 -12.31
C VAL A 38 8.98 -12.49 -11.62
N ALA A 39 8.27 -11.65 -12.38
CA ALA A 39 7.19 -10.82 -11.85
C ALA A 39 6.00 -11.66 -11.35
N LEU A 40 5.65 -12.77 -12.02
CA LEU A 40 4.59 -13.65 -11.55
C LEU A 40 4.98 -14.40 -10.27
N LYS A 41 6.25 -14.79 -10.14
CA LYS A 41 6.81 -15.40 -8.93
C LYS A 41 6.75 -14.45 -7.74
N SER A 42 7.16 -13.18 -7.90
CA SER A 42 7.06 -12.18 -6.84
C SER A 42 5.60 -11.94 -6.40
N VAL A 43 4.70 -11.80 -7.37
CA VAL A 43 3.25 -11.67 -7.10
C VAL A 43 2.72 -12.90 -6.36
N GLY A 44 3.21 -14.10 -6.65
CA GLY A 44 2.86 -15.32 -5.93
C GLY A 44 3.19 -15.26 -4.44
N HIS A 45 4.40 -14.83 -4.07
CA HIS A 45 4.78 -14.70 -2.67
C HIS A 45 3.96 -13.62 -1.97
N LEU A 46 3.75 -12.47 -2.62
CA LEU A 46 2.90 -11.41 -2.10
C LEU A 46 1.45 -11.91 -1.87
N LYS A 47 0.90 -12.68 -2.81
CA LYS A 47 -0.44 -13.28 -2.67
C LYS A 47 -0.53 -14.28 -1.52
N MET A 48 0.53 -15.05 -1.28
CA MET A 48 0.56 -15.91 -0.09
C MET A 48 0.52 -15.07 1.19
N MET A 49 1.29 -13.98 1.29
CA MET A 49 1.24 -13.09 2.45
C MET A 49 -0.13 -12.44 2.65
N GLU A 50 -0.88 -12.17 1.57
CA GLU A 50 -2.25 -11.66 1.68
C GLU A 50 -3.17 -12.65 2.41
N ILE A 51 -3.09 -13.95 2.09
CA ILE A 51 -3.98 -14.98 2.64
C ILE A 51 -3.56 -15.50 4.01
N LEU A 52 -2.27 -15.43 4.35
CA LEU A 52 -1.76 -15.87 5.66
C LEU A 52 -2.31 -14.99 6.79
N ASP A 53 -2.59 -15.59 7.93
CA ASP A 53 -3.00 -14.87 9.13
C ASP A 53 -1.81 -14.13 9.78
N GLY A 54 -2.10 -13.06 10.53
CA GLY A 54 -1.06 -12.30 11.24
C GLY A 54 -0.33 -13.09 12.33
N ASN A 55 -0.87 -14.24 12.77
CA ASN A 55 -0.22 -15.17 13.69
C ASN A 55 0.81 -16.09 13.00
N GLU A 56 0.77 -16.23 11.68
CA GLU A 56 1.65 -17.11 10.90
C GLU A 56 3.00 -16.43 10.60
N ILE A 57 3.69 -16.00 11.66
CA ILE A 57 4.87 -15.12 11.58
C ILE A 57 6.01 -15.76 10.76
N GLU A 58 6.25 -17.06 10.93
CA GLU A 58 7.31 -17.78 10.21
C GLU A 58 7.01 -17.84 8.70
N GLN A 59 5.78 -18.18 8.33
CA GLN A 59 5.34 -18.23 6.94
C GLN A 59 5.36 -16.83 6.31
N LEU A 60 4.86 -15.82 7.01
CA LEU A 60 4.93 -14.43 6.55
C LEU A 60 6.37 -13.99 6.32
N SER A 61 7.27 -14.29 7.26
CA SER A 61 8.70 -13.97 7.16
C SER A 61 9.36 -14.69 5.98
N PHE A 62 9.04 -15.96 5.76
CA PHE A 62 9.52 -16.73 4.61
C PHE A 62 9.11 -16.08 3.28
N HIS A 63 7.82 -15.79 3.09
CA HIS A 63 7.32 -15.20 1.85
C HIS A 63 7.83 -13.77 1.65
N HIS A 64 7.96 -13.00 2.73
CA HIS A 64 8.59 -11.68 2.73
C HIS A 64 10.03 -11.74 2.20
N GLN A 65 10.86 -12.62 2.77
CA GLN A 65 12.26 -12.75 2.34
C GLN A 65 12.38 -13.23 0.90
N LYS A 66 11.52 -14.17 0.47
CA LYS A 66 11.48 -14.61 -0.93
C LYS A 66 11.12 -13.46 -1.87
N TYR A 67 10.13 -12.63 -1.51
CA TYR A 67 9.78 -11.45 -2.30
C TYR A 67 10.96 -10.47 -2.40
N LEU A 68 11.60 -10.12 -1.28
CA LEU A 68 12.73 -9.19 -1.27
C LEU A 68 13.91 -9.71 -2.11
N ASN A 69 14.22 -11.00 -2.01
CA ASN A 69 15.25 -11.64 -2.82
C ASN A 69 14.94 -11.52 -4.32
N ILE A 70 13.70 -11.79 -4.73
CA ILE A 70 13.27 -11.65 -6.14
C ILE A 70 13.36 -10.18 -6.57
N PHE A 71 12.87 -9.25 -5.74
CA PHE A 71 12.89 -7.83 -6.04
C PHE A 71 14.31 -7.31 -6.27
N GLN A 72 15.24 -7.60 -5.35
CA GLN A 72 16.59 -7.04 -5.38
C GLN A 72 17.57 -7.79 -6.29
N ASN A 73 17.37 -9.09 -6.53
CA ASN A 73 18.34 -9.90 -7.28
C ASN A 73 17.84 -10.30 -8.66
N GLU A 74 16.53 -10.30 -8.90
CA GLU A 74 15.94 -10.75 -10.18
C GLU A 74 15.24 -9.61 -10.92
N LEU A 75 14.39 -8.81 -10.27
CA LEU A 75 13.66 -7.70 -10.92
C LEU A 75 14.54 -6.44 -11.09
N TYR A 76 15.30 -6.09 -10.06
CA TYR A 76 16.15 -4.90 -10.03
C TYR A 76 17.57 -5.24 -9.54
N PRO A 77 18.32 -6.10 -10.25
CA PRO A 77 19.63 -6.62 -9.80
C PRO A 77 20.66 -5.52 -9.50
N ASP A 78 20.56 -4.39 -10.20
CA ASP A 78 21.50 -3.27 -10.10
C ASP A 78 21.28 -2.37 -8.87
N ILE A 79 20.13 -2.52 -8.19
CA ILE A 79 19.66 -1.60 -7.13
C ILE A 79 20.55 -1.56 -5.89
N LYS A 80 21.41 -2.59 -5.71
CA LYS A 80 22.38 -2.65 -4.61
C LYS A 80 23.64 -1.84 -4.89
N PHE A 81 23.92 -1.54 -6.16
CA PHE A 81 25.18 -0.95 -6.60
C PHE A 81 25.01 0.48 -7.12
N LYS A 82 23.84 0.78 -7.71
CA LYS A 82 23.55 2.10 -8.28
C LYS A 82 22.05 2.40 -8.23
N PRO A 83 21.67 3.69 -8.33
CA PRO A 83 20.28 4.07 -8.44
C PRO A 83 19.59 3.44 -9.64
N ALA A 84 18.38 2.92 -9.43
CA ALA A 84 17.56 2.28 -10.44
C ALA A 84 16.13 2.84 -10.42
N THR A 85 15.56 3.04 -11.61
CA THR A 85 14.15 3.44 -11.73
C THR A 85 13.24 2.25 -11.50
N ILE A 86 12.36 2.36 -10.50
CA ILE A 86 11.43 1.31 -10.10
C ILE A 86 10.03 1.69 -10.54
N LEU A 87 9.31 0.73 -11.12
CA LEU A 87 7.92 0.93 -11.53
C LEU A 87 7.03 1.23 -10.31
N LEU A 88 6.07 2.14 -10.48
CA LEU A 88 5.11 2.51 -9.43
C LEU A 88 4.45 1.31 -8.75
N LYS A 89 4.06 0.32 -9.56
CA LYS A 89 3.43 -0.92 -9.09
C LYS A 89 4.37 -1.74 -8.21
N ASP A 90 5.66 -1.75 -8.52
CA ASP A 90 6.63 -2.56 -7.79
C ASP A 90 7.03 -1.88 -6.48
N ILE A 91 7.06 -0.54 -6.42
CA ILE A 91 7.16 0.19 -5.15
C ILE A 91 5.94 -0.08 -4.27
N ASP A 92 4.72 0.03 -4.81
CA ASP A 92 3.52 -0.28 -4.03
C ASP A 92 3.54 -1.72 -3.50
N ASN A 93 3.93 -2.70 -4.32
CA ASN A 93 4.08 -4.08 -3.87
C ASN A 93 5.16 -4.23 -2.80
N LEU A 94 6.30 -3.51 -2.92
CA LEU A 94 7.36 -3.53 -1.92
C LEU A 94 6.86 -2.99 -0.58
N ILE A 95 6.20 -1.82 -0.58
CA ILE A 95 5.57 -1.25 0.62
C ILE A 95 4.56 -2.25 1.21
N LYS A 96 3.70 -2.81 0.35
CA LYS A 96 2.67 -3.76 0.75
C LYS A 96 3.25 -5.00 1.43
N VAL A 97 4.40 -5.51 0.98
CA VAL A 97 5.06 -6.66 1.61
C VAL A 97 5.48 -6.35 3.05
N TYR A 98 5.99 -5.15 3.34
CA TYR A 98 6.29 -4.73 4.71
C TYR A 98 5.03 -4.52 5.56
N VAL A 99 3.96 -3.97 4.96
CA VAL A 99 2.66 -3.82 5.64
C VAL A 99 2.09 -5.19 6.00
N LEU A 100 2.14 -6.17 5.09
CA LEU A 100 1.62 -7.52 5.31
C LEU A 100 2.46 -8.33 6.30
N LEU A 101 3.79 -8.13 6.33
CA LEU A 101 4.64 -8.73 7.35
C LEU A 101 4.21 -8.29 8.76
N ASN A 102 3.76 -7.05 8.89
CA ASN A 102 3.43 -6.41 10.16
C ASN A 102 1.92 -6.25 10.39
N LYS A 103 1.09 -7.19 9.89
CA LYS A 103 -0.39 -7.16 10.01
C LYS A 103 -0.90 -6.85 11.42
N LYS A 104 -0.26 -7.41 12.45
CA LYS A 104 -0.64 -7.21 13.87
C LYS A 104 -0.23 -5.87 14.46
N SER A 105 0.82 -5.24 13.93
CA SER A 105 1.40 -4.04 14.50
C SER A 105 1.93 -3.16 13.37
N TRP A 106 1.02 -2.40 12.79
CA TRP A 106 1.29 -1.58 11.61
C TRP A 106 2.46 -0.61 11.84
N MET A 107 2.64 -0.12 13.07
CA MET A 107 3.75 0.74 13.49
C MET A 107 5.13 0.17 13.15
N LYS A 108 5.30 -1.17 13.24
CA LYS A 108 6.57 -1.82 12.90
C LYS A 108 6.94 -1.65 11.42
N ALA A 109 5.96 -1.47 10.53
CA ALA A 109 6.22 -1.21 9.11
C ALA A 109 6.62 0.23 8.81
N VAL A 110 6.39 1.20 9.70
CA VAL A 110 6.63 2.65 9.44
C VAL A 110 8.07 2.91 9.02
N LYS A 111 9.04 2.40 9.77
CA LYS A 111 10.46 2.60 9.47
C LYS A 111 10.84 2.06 8.08
N ASP A 112 10.34 0.87 7.72
CA ASP A 112 10.64 0.28 6.42
C ASP A 112 9.96 1.04 5.27
N VAL A 113 8.72 1.50 5.46
CA VAL A 113 8.00 2.28 4.45
C VAL A 113 8.63 3.66 4.26
N GLU A 114 9.03 4.34 5.34
CA GLU A 114 9.78 5.60 5.25
C GLU A 114 11.13 5.40 4.56
N ARG A 115 11.83 4.29 4.86
CA ARG A 115 13.08 3.95 4.16
C ARG A 115 12.84 3.86 2.66
N ILE A 116 11.83 3.09 2.23
CA ILE A 116 11.51 2.90 0.80
C ILE A 116 11.15 4.22 0.12
N LEU A 117 10.32 5.05 0.76
CA LEU A 117 9.78 6.26 0.14
C LEU A 117 10.75 7.44 0.12
N PHE A 118 11.64 7.54 1.11
CA PHE A 118 12.36 8.78 1.37
C PHE A 118 13.86 8.62 1.63
N GLN A 119 14.32 7.46 2.08
CA GLN A 119 15.70 7.32 2.59
C GLN A 119 16.60 6.46 1.70
N GLU A 120 16.04 5.54 0.92
CA GLU A 120 16.81 4.63 0.09
C GLU A 120 17.25 5.32 -1.21
N PRO A 121 18.53 5.76 -1.32
CA PRO A 121 18.96 6.61 -2.44
C PRO A 121 18.94 5.88 -3.78
N ASN A 122 19.02 4.55 -3.75
CA ASN A 122 19.03 3.76 -4.97
C ASN A 122 17.62 3.53 -5.55
N TYR A 123 16.57 3.91 -4.82
CA TYR A 123 15.20 3.67 -5.23
C TYR A 123 14.62 4.90 -5.93
N ILE A 124 14.86 5.04 -7.23
CA ILE A 124 14.29 6.14 -8.02
C ILE A 124 12.85 5.79 -8.38
N HIS A 125 11.88 6.50 -7.82
CA HIS A 125 10.47 6.30 -8.16
C HIS A 125 9.66 7.60 -8.20
N SER A 126 8.57 7.58 -8.95
CA SER A 126 7.62 8.70 -9.04
C SER A 126 6.39 8.55 -8.13
N LEU A 127 6.40 7.58 -7.20
CA LEU A 127 5.26 7.32 -6.32
C LEU A 127 5.04 8.53 -5.41
N SER A 128 3.89 9.17 -5.58
CA SER A 128 3.43 10.30 -4.77
C SER A 128 2.00 10.04 -4.33
N TYR A 129 1.71 10.38 -3.08
CA TYR A 129 0.34 10.45 -2.55
C TYR A 129 -0.19 11.89 -2.53
N TRP A 130 0.61 12.89 -2.91
CA TRP A 130 0.13 14.24 -3.16
C TRP A 130 -0.23 14.40 -4.63
N ASN A 131 -1.50 14.73 -4.89
CA ASN A 131 -2.00 15.03 -6.22
C ASN A 131 -2.64 16.43 -6.26
N GLN A 132 -2.68 17.00 -7.46
CA GLN A 132 -3.54 18.15 -7.77
C GLN A 132 -4.79 17.63 -8.47
N ASN A 133 -5.94 18.23 -8.18
CA ASN A 133 -7.16 17.93 -8.93
C ASN A 133 -6.96 18.33 -10.41
N ILE A 134 -7.28 17.42 -11.33
CA ILE A 134 -7.16 17.64 -12.78
C ILE A 134 -8.05 18.80 -13.24
N LEU A 135 -9.25 18.92 -12.67
CA LEU A 135 -10.23 19.97 -12.98
C LEU A 135 -9.92 21.28 -12.24
N ASN A 136 -9.27 21.20 -11.07
CA ASN A 136 -8.89 22.36 -10.26
C ASN A 136 -7.46 22.20 -9.73
N LYS A 137 -6.46 22.65 -10.51
CA LYS A 137 -5.03 22.50 -10.16
C LYS A 137 -4.64 23.18 -8.83
N LYS A 138 -5.46 24.10 -8.31
CA LYS A 138 -5.24 24.74 -7.01
C LYS A 138 -5.67 23.86 -5.82
N GLN A 139 -6.47 22.83 -6.06
CA GLN A 139 -6.95 21.92 -5.03
C GLN A 139 -5.98 20.75 -4.84
N THR A 140 -5.47 20.64 -3.62
CA THR A 140 -4.66 19.51 -3.15
C THR A 140 -5.58 18.31 -2.87
N LEU A 141 -5.15 17.12 -3.27
CA LEU A 141 -5.81 15.84 -2.99
C LEU A 141 -4.78 14.82 -2.49
N LEU A 142 -5.22 13.91 -1.62
CA LEU A 142 -4.51 12.67 -1.35
C LEU A 142 -4.82 11.65 -2.46
N GLY A 143 -3.81 11.33 -3.27
CA GLY A 143 -3.91 10.46 -4.42
C GLY A 143 -3.56 9.02 -4.12
N PHE A 144 -4.56 8.15 -3.99
CA PHE A 144 -4.34 6.73 -3.71
C PHE A 144 -4.57 5.80 -4.91
N SER A 145 -4.67 6.33 -6.14
CA SER A 145 -4.98 5.54 -7.34
C SER A 145 -3.96 4.42 -7.65
N TYR A 146 -2.67 4.64 -7.34
CA TYR A 146 -1.59 3.69 -7.64
C TYR A 146 -1.27 2.72 -6.49
N PHE A 147 -1.81 2.98 -5.30
CA PHE A 147 -1.58 2.13 -4.14
C PHE A 147 -2.48 0.90 -4.17
N SER A 148 -2.11 -0.18 -3.51
CA SER A 148 -3.03 -1.27 -3.19
C SER A 148 -3.95 -0.88 -2.03
N THR A 149 -5.02 -1.65 -1.78
CA THR A 149 -5.90 -1.39 -0.63
C THR A 149 -5.13 -1.44 0.71
N PRO A 150 -4.35 -2.49 1.03
CA PRO A 150 -3.56 -2.50 2.27
C PRO A 150 -2.61 -1.30 2.39
N THR A 151 -1.94 -0.93 1.29
CA THR A 151 -1.06 0.24 1.30
C THR A 151 -1.83 1.54 1.51
N THR A 152 -3.03 1.66 0.93
CA THR A 152 -3.87 2.85 1.08
C THR A 152 -4.29 3.04 2.54
N CYS A 153 -4.77 1.97 3.19
CA CYS A 153 -5.11 1.98 4.62
C CYS A 153 -3.90 2.33 5.48
N PHE A 154 -2.74 1.74 5.19
CA PHE A 154 -1.49 2.05 5.89
C PHE A 154 -1.09 3.52 5.72
N MET A 155 -1.07 4.03 4.48
CA MET A 155 -0.69 5.43 4.20
C MET A 155 -1.66 6.40 4.87
N LEU A 156 -2.95 6.07 4.92
CA LEU A 156 -3.94 6.88 5.62
C LEU A 156 -3.64 6.96 7.13
N ARG A 157 -3.36 5.82 7.78
CA ARG A 157 -2.89 5.80 9.18
C ARG A 157 -1.62 6.63 9.36
N TYR A 158 -0.61 6.35 8.53
CA TYR A 158 0.69 7.03 8.58
C TYR A 158 0.53 8.55 8.50
N LEU A 159 -0.23 9.05 7.52
CA LEU A 159 -0.41 10.49 7.32
C LEU A 159 -1.18 11.13 8.48
N MET A 160 -2.27 10.51 8.92
CA MET A 160 -3.09 11.01 10.03
C MET A 160 -2.38 10.91 11.38
N THR A 161 -1.31 10.12 11.49
CA THR A 161 -0.49 9.99 12.71
C THR A 161 0.70 10.93 12.69
N PHE A 162 1.57 10.78 11.69
CA PHE A 162 2.90 11.38 11.68
C PHE A 162 2.96 12.68 10.87
N GLN A 163 2.00 12.90 9.95
CA GLN A 163 2.01 14.04 9.03
C GLN A 163 0.85 15.02 9.28
N ARG A 164 0.33 15.08 10.52
CA ARG A 164 -0.82 15.94 10.88
C ARG A 164 -0.60 17.41 10.54
N GLN A 165 0.55 17.96 10.92
CA GLN A 165 0.87 19.37 10.67
C GLN A 165 1.00 19.65 9.17
N GLU A 166 1.56 18.69 8.42
CA GLU A 166 1.66 18.80 6.97
C GLU A 166 0.28 18.75 6.31
N LEU A 167 -0.61 17.87 6.78
CA LEU A 167 -2.00 17.81 6.34
C LEU A 167 -2.73 19.14 6.63
N LYS A 168 -2.67 19.65 7.87
CA LYS A 168 -3.25 20.95 8.25
C LYS A 168 -2.75 22.07 7.34
N ARG A 169 -1.44 22.14 7.08
CA ARG A 169 -0.82 23.14 6.21
C ARG A 169 -1.30 23.01 4.75
N LYS A 170 -1.29 21.80 4.18
CA LYS A 170 -1.62 21.55 2.77
C LYS A 170 -3.08 21.74 2.45
N PHE A 171 -3.97 21.39 3.38
CA PHE A 171 -5.41 21.56 3.25
C PHE A 171 -5.92 22.88 3.84
N LYS A 172 -5.02 23.73 4.38
CA LYS A 172 -5.35 25.02 5.00
C LYS A 172 -6.43 24.89 6.08
N ASN A 173 -6.32 23.84 6.89
CA ASN A 173 -7.31 23.42 7.89
C ASN A 173 -8.71 23.08 7.34
N GLY A 174 -8.89 23.00 6.02
CA GLY A 174 -10.13 22.52 5.43
C GLY A 174 -10.17 20.99 5.27
N PRO A 175 -11.24 20.46 4.64
CA PRO A 175 -11.45 19.02 4.49
C PRO A 175 -10.31 18.31 3.78
N ILE A 176 -9.84 17.19 4.36
CA ILE A 176 -8.84 16.33 3.73
C ILE A 176 -9.51 15.52 2.63
N LYS A 177 -9.24 15.90 1.38
CA LYS A 177 -9.80 15.27 0.20
C LYS A 177 -8.95 14.12 -0.31
N ILE A 178 -9.57 13.02 -0.68
CA ILE A 178 -8.96 11.77 -1.13
C ILE A 178 -9.51 11.41 -2.50
N VAL A 179 -8.62 10.97 -3.40
CA VAL A 179 -9.00 10.34 -4.67
C VAL A 179 -8.45 8.92 -4.70
N CYS A 180 -9.36 7.96 -4.61
CA CYS A 180 -9.13 6.56 -4.89
C CYS A 180 -9.65 6.27 -6.29
N GLY A 181 -8.86 6.61 -7.31
CA GLY A 181 -9.20 6.25 -8.68
C GLY A 181 -9.47 4.75 -8.81
N LYS A 182 -10.12 4.35 -9.90
CA LYS A 182 -10.10 2.95 -10.33
C LYS A 182 -8.62 2.64 -10.50
N SER A 183 -8.06 1.81 -9.62
CA SER A 183 -6.72 1.28 -9.83
C SER A 183 -6.68 0.75 -11.26
N GLN A 184 -5.67 1.13 -12.05
CA GLN A 184 -5.47 0.60 -13.40
C GLN A 184 -5.42 -0.94 -13.41
N PHE A 185 -5.26 -1.55 -12.24
CA PHE A 185 -5.21 -2.99 -12.01
C PHE A 185 -6.51 -3.59 -11.42
N SER A 186 -7.57 -2.78 -11.23
CA SER A 186 -8.87 -3.29 -10.77
C SER A 186 -9.76 -3.71 -11.95
N ASN A 187 -10.18 -4.97 -11.95
CA ASN A 187 -11.08 -5.55 -12.96
C ASN A 187 -12.56 -5.18 -12.74
N ARG A 188 -12.91 -4.37 -11.73
CA ARG A 188 -14.31 -3.98 -11.49
C ARG A 188 -14.80 -3.10 -12.64
N ALA A 189 -15.89 -3.50 -13.28
CA ALA A 189 -16.57 -2.67 -14.28
C ALA A 189 -16.97 -1.33 -13.64
N ARG A 190 -16.87 -0.22 -14.37
CA ARG A 190 -17.46 1.04 -13.93
C ARG A 190 -18.97 0.84 -13.97
N LEU A 191 -19.62 0.89 -12.82
CA LEU A 191 -21.07 0.93 -12.72
C LEU A 191 -21.48 2.39 -12.95
N GLY A 192 -21.73 2.79 -14.19
CA GLY A 192 -22.32 4.10 -14.51
C GLY A 192 -21.44 5.09 -15.30
N GLY A 193 -22.11 6.11 -15.83
CA GLY A 193 -21.49 7.29 -16.45
C GLY A 193 -20.89 8.24 -15.39
N TRP A 194 -20.19 9.29 -15.83
CA TRP A 194 -19.51 10.27 -14.95
C TRP A 194 -20.41 10.97 -13.90
N LYS A 195 -21.73 10.78 -13.98
CA LYS A 195 -22.75 11.45 -13.14
C LYS A 195 -23.45 10.54 -12.12
N GLU A 196 -23.19 9.24 -12.12
CA GLU A 196 -23.83 8.29 -11.20
C GLU A 196 -22.80 7.69 -10.25
N ASP A 197 -23.22 7.46 -9.00
CA ASP A 197 -22.48 6.94 -7.84
C ASP A 197 -21.13 6.29 -8.18
N TYR A 198 -20.06 7.10 -8.16
CA TYR A 198 -18.72 6.58 -8.36
C TYR A 198 -18.32 5.76 -7.13
N GLU A 199 -18.50 4.45 -7.18
CA GLU A 199 -18.06 3.55 -6.13
C GLU A 199 -16.61 3.12 -6.40
N SER A 200 -15.65 3.72 -5.67
CA SER A 200 -14.26 3.25 -5.73
C SER A 200 -14.18 1.80 -5.25
N PRO A 201 -13.42 0.92 -5.94
CA PRO A 201 -13.15 -0.44 -5.45
C PRO A 201 -12.60 -0.50 -4.02
N LYS A 202 -12.03 0.61 -3.53
CA LYS A 202 -11.42 0.73 -2.20
C LYS A 202 -12.32 1.40 -1.16
N LYS A 203 -13.44 2.02 -1.56
CA LYS A 203 -14.27 2.86 -0.67
C LYS A 203 -14.61 2.10 0.61
N LYS A 204 -15.26 0.94 0.48
CA LYS A 204 -15.64 0.09 1.61
C LYS A 204 -14.46 -0.26 2.51
N SER A 205 -13.30 -0.61 1.95
CA SER A 205 -12.12 -0.94 2.75
C SER A 205 -11.53 0.25 3.50
N ILE A 206 -11.68 1.47 2.96
CA ILE A 206 -11.27 2.70 3.65
C ILE A 206 -12.27 3.03 4.75
N GLU A 207 -13.57 2.89 4.50
CA GLU A 207 -14.61 3.06 5.54
C GLU A 207 -14.42 2.05 6.67
N ASP A 208 -14.24 0.77 6.34
CA ASP A 208 -13.96 -0.29 7.31
C ASP A 208 -12.69 0.01 8.13
N GLU A 209 -11.71 0.65 7.51
CA GLU A 209 -10.48 1.07 8.17
C GLU A 209 -10.71 2.25 9.13
N LEU A 210 -11.34 3.32 8.67
CA LEU A 210 -11.67 4.50 9.48
C LEU A 210 -12.62 4.16 10.65
N ASN A 211 -13.48 3.17 10.47
CA ASN A 211 -14.39 2.70 11.52
C ASN A 211 -13.69 1.92 12.65
N LYS A 212 -12.47 1.42 12.41
CA LYS A 212 -11.65 0.75 13.44
C LYS A 212 -10.95 1.75 14.35
N TRP A 213 -10.83 3.00 13.92
CA TRP A 213 -10.09 4.01 14.67
C TRP A 213 -10.84 4.40 15.93
N LYS A 214 -10.09 4.74 16.99
CA LYS A 214 -10.64 5.19 18.27
C LYS A 214 -11.62 6.36 18.09
N ILE A 215 -11.23 7.33 17.26
CA ILE A 215 -12.14 8.37 16.76
C ILE A 215 -12.51 7.95 15.33
N LYS A 216 -13.75 7.49 15.17
CA LYS A 216 -14.30 7.11 13.87
C LYS A 216 -14.40 8.35 13.01
N ILE A 217 -13.96 8.24 11.77
CA ILE A 217 -14.03 9.33 10.79
C ILE A 217 -14.97 8.92 9.68
N ARG A 218 -15.99 9.74 9.45
CA ARG A 218 -16.90 9.57 8.31
C ARG A 218 -16.19 9.90 7.01
N LEU A 219 -16.32 9.02 6.03
CA LEU A 219 -15.89 9.26 4.65
C LEU A 219 -17.09 9.76 3.85
N GLU A 220 -17.04 11.01 3.41
CA GLU A 220 -18.12 11.66 2.68
C GLU A 220 -17.73 11.86 1.21
N GLN A 221 -18.70 11.84 0.31
CA GLN A 221 -18.45 12.06 -1.11
C GLN A 221 -18.61 13.54 -1.47
N ASP A 222 -17.70 14.06 -2.29
CA ASP A 222 -17.77 15.43 -2.76
C ASP A 222 -18.96 15.60 -3.72
N LYS A 223 -19.80 16.60 -3.46
CA LYS A 223 -21.04 16.87 -4.22
C LYS A 223 -20.75 17.35 -5.64
N GLU A 224 -19.62 18.02 -5.86
CA GLU A 224 -19.24 18.58 -7.16
C GLU A 224 -18.43 17.57 -7.99
N ASN A 225 -17.70 16.67 -7.32
CA ASN A 225 -16.89 15.65 -7.96
C ASN A 225 -17.05 14.27 -7.29
N PRO A 226 -17.93 13.39 -7.81
CA PRO A 226 -18.16 12.06 -7.24
C PRO A 226 -16.90 11.18 -7.15
N ALA A 227 -15.85 11.45 -7.95
CA ALA A 227 -14.59 10.71 -7.86
C ALA A 227 -13.72 11.12 -6.67
N VAL A 228 -14.11 12.17 -5.93
CA VAL A 228 -13.41 12.67 -4.75
C VAL A 228 -14.26 12.39 -3.52
N TRP A 229 -13.59 11.93 -2.47
CA TRP A 229 -14.15 11.81 -1.13
C TRP A 229 -13.40 12.76 -0.21
N TYR A 230 -13.96 13.04 0.94
CA TYR A 230 -13.27 13.76 2.00
C TYR A 230 -13.54 13.12 3.35
N LEU A 231 -12.55 13.24 4.21
CA LEU A 231 -12.71 12.92 5.62
C LEU A 231 -13.54 14.04 6.25
N ASN A 232 -14.60 13.69 6.98
CA ASN A 232 -15.44 14.66 7.67
C ASN A 232 -14.57 15.57 8.57
N GLU A 233 -14.79 16.87 8.46
CA GLU A 233 -13.92 17.89 9.06
C GLU A 233 -13.99 17.89 10.59
N GLU A 234 -15.18 17.75 11.17
CA GLU A 234 -15.40 17.69 12.62
C GLU A 234 -14.70 16.46 13.20
N ASP A 235 -14.84 15.30 12.55
CA ASP A 235 -14.23 14.05 13.02
C ASP A 235 -12.68 14.12 12.95
N VAL A 236 -12.13 14.73 11.89
CA VAL A 236 -10.68 14.96 11.73
C VAL A 236 -10.17 15.96 12.76
N GLN A 237 -10.91 17.04 13.01
CA GLN A 237 -10.56 18.04 14.01
C GLN A 237 -10.52 17.39 15.40
N LEU A 238 -11.54 16.61 15.77
CA LEU A 238 -11.57 15.86 17.01
C LEU A 238 -10.36 14.92 17.14
N LEU A 239 -10.00 14.21 16.06
CA LEU A 239 -8.79 13.38 16.04
C LEU A 239 -7.50 14.20 16.25
N PHE A 240 -7.41 15.39 15.66
CA PHE A 240 -6.22 16.24 15.75
C PHE A 240 -6.12 17.03 17.06
N GLU A 241 -7.23 17.28 17.74
CA GLU A 241 -7.32 17.93 19.05
C GLU A 241 -7.18 16.95 20.21
N SER A 242 -7.55 15.68 20.02
CA SER A 242 -7.25 14.65 21.00
C SER A 242 -5.75 14.67 21.33
N GLU A 243 -5.41 14.70 22.64
CA GLU A 243 -4.04 14.72 23.13
C GLU A 243 -3.30 13.46 22.69
N VAL A 244 -2.79 13.49 21.46
CA VAL A 244 -1.89 12.47 20.98
C VAL A 244 -0.51 12.95 21.35
N ASN A 245 -0.08 12.51 22.52
CA ASN A 245 1.31 12.48 22.90
C ASN A 245 2.06 11.52 21.96
N VAL A 246 2.29 11.96 20.70
CA VAL A 246 3.33 11.37 19.87
C VAL A 246 4.63 11.85 20.50
N TYR A 247 5.10 11.12 21.52
CA TYR A 247 6.46 11.31 22.01
C TYR A 247 7.40 10.93 20.86
N TYR A 248 7.81 11.93 20.10
CA TYR A 248 8.95 11.85 19.21
C TYR A 248 10.19 11.58 20.07
N MET A 249 10.48 10.32 20.37
CA MET A 249 11.84 9.87 20.69
C MET A 249 12.65 9.96 19.39
N ARG A 250 12.95 11.18 18.95
CA ARG A 250 13.90 11.46 17.85
C ARG A 250 15.35 11.43 18.36
N ILE A 251 15.58 10.96 19.59
CA ILE A 251 16.85 11.03 20.28
C ILE A 251 17.13 9.64 20.87
N LEU A 252 18.25 9.02 20.45
CA LEU A 252 18.92 7.85 21.06
C LEU A 252 18.45 6.43 20.71
N GLY A 253 18.08 6.15 19.46
CA GLY A 253 18.19 4.77 18.92
C GLY A 253 17.41 3.67 19.65
N MET A 254 16.36 4.03 20.41
CA MET A 254 15.47 3.08 21.08
C MET A 254 14.18 2.88 20.32
N GLU A 255 13.59 1.69 20.50
CA GLU A 255 12.34 1.26 19.88
C GLU A 255 11.22 2.29 20.05
N LEU A 256 10.47 2.50 18.97
CA LEU A 256 9.38 3.46 18.89
C LEU A 256 8.21 2.97 19.76
N ILE A 257 8.18 3.36 21.05
CA ILE A 257 6.99 3.20 21.89
C ILE A 257 6.05 4.35 21.57
N VAL A 258 5.29 4.22 20.48
CA VAL A 258 4.06 4.98 20.30
C VAL A 258 2.93 4.10 20.80
N ILE A 259 2.27 4.53 21.87
CA ILE A 259 1.02 3.91 22.33
C ILE A 259 0.05 3.98 21.13
N ASP A 260 -0.37 2.83 20.63
CA ASP A 260 -1.15 2.70 19.39
C ASP A 260 -2.59 3.20 19.64
N PHE A 261 -2.82 4.50 19.51
CA PHE A 261 -4.13 5.12 19.77
C PHE A 261 -5.19 4.86 18.68
N PHE A 262 -4.88 4.02 17.68
CA PHE A 262 -5.81 3.67 16.60
C PHE A 262 -6.70 2.47 16.93
N PHE A 263 -6.42 1.73 18.00
CA PHE A 263 -7.26 0.60 18.41
C PHE A 263 -7.73 0.80 19.85
N VAL A 264 -8.98 0.39 20.12
CA VAL A 264 -9.37 -0.02 21.47
C VAL A 264 -8.60 -1.31 21.72
N ASP A 265 -7.84 -1.39 22.81
CA ASP A 265 -7.20 -2.65 23.22
C ASP A 265 -8.26 -3.76 23.19
N LEU A 266 -8.07 -4.73 22.30
CA LEU A 266 -8.85 -5.96 22.19
C LEU A 266 -7.92 -7.13 22.48
#